data_AF-A0A6P8Y369-F1
#
_entry.id   AF-A0A6P8Y369-F1
#
_cell.length_a   1.000
_cell.length_b   1.000
_cell.length_c   1.000
_cell.angle_alpha   90.00
_cell.angle_beta   90.00
_cell.angle_gamma   90.00
#
_symmetry.space_group_name_H-M   'P 1'
#
loop_
_entity.id
_entity.type
_entity.pdbx_description
1 polymer ?
#
loop_
_entity_poly.entity_id
_entity_poly.type
_entity_poly.pdbx_seq_one_letter_code
_entity_poly.pdbx_strand_id
1 'polypeptide(L)'
;MATPLADSPARDCCTNTHSPVDQEQKRLRLLNLLRKEIAAVRTTIDSYNKGISPSLNQQMPYVAQLLSGSDSAMRITVRGTAQGLEATRELTINLNQANASTQAVDKNHEEMMGWAQLVHYLLHSRGRLTKTKPVIQFHRPDNSIRLSEPFESIGEKAEYLADCTELRTFKGLRSLHCGYDPDWALRVLQVVAPHIEDLHITDPGPAHLQVLATMPRLRRLQIWSASAAIVCDDFGPFRWPDQDNPLESKFTYDLKDPTKAWQFEDVPRSHVGIVWLKIWLPRHIALPLIAQHRRTLRELSLEVDLPPDRPISELCDPNWAWGSNDLPERLGELVERYQFDALRLVELYRISKHGRSYQKCQVQLQAVRKAIAKSLGTRVVVICNRCG
;
A
#
# COMPACT_ATOMS: atom_id res chain seq x y z
N MET A 1 38.64 -60.86 40.68
CA MET A 1 38.25 -61.08 39.27
C MET A 1 36.87 -60.49 39.06
N ALA A 2 36.67 -59.85 37.89
CA ALA A 2 35.49 -59.12 37.43
C ALA A 2 35.35 -57.65 37.91
N THR A 3 35.94 -56.75 37.11
CA THR A 3 35.71 -55.31 37.02
C THR A 3 34.32 -55.02 36.42
N PRO A 4 33.56 -53.99 36.86
CA PRO A 4 32.34 -53.57 36.18
C PRO A 4 32.64 -52.66 34.99
N LEU A 5 31.88 -52.86 33.92
CA LEU A 5 31.94 -52.17 32.63
C LEU A 5 31.61 -50.67 32.75
N ALA A 6 32.33 -49.88 31.95
CA ALA A 6 32.08 -48.46 31.73
C ALA A 6 30.91 -48.26 30.76
N ASP A 7 29.92 -47.46 31.17
CA ASP A 7 28.84 -46.98 30.31
C ASP A 7 29.37 -45.89 29.35
N SER A 8 29.14 -46.09 28.05
CA SER A 8 29.39 -45.09 27.00
C SER A 8 28.28 -44.04 26.99
N PRO A 9 28.60 -42.75 26.82
CA PRO A 9 27.59 -41.72 26.66
C PRO A 9 26.94 -41.85 25.28
N ALA A 10 25.61 -41.91 25.26
CA ALA A 10 24.80 -41.85 24.07
C ALA A 10 25.13 -40.57 23.27
N ARG A 11 25.43 -40.74 21.98
CA ARG A 11 25.56 -39.64 21.04
C ARG A 11 24.18 -39.02 20.80
N ASP A 12 23.96 -37.82 21.32
CA ASP A 12 22.82 -36.98 20.96
C ASP A 12 22.91 -36.60 19.48
N CYS A 13 22.10 -37.26 18.64
CA CYS A 13 21.83 -36.84 17.28
C CYS A 13 20.92 -35.59 17.31
N CYS A 14 21.51 -34.41 17.51
CA CYS A 14 20.84 -33.14 17.24
C CYS A 14 20.59 -32.99 15.73
N THR A 15 19.45 -33.47 15.24
CA THR A 15 18.95 -33.07 13.93
C THR A 15 18.52 -31.61 14.00
N ASN A 16 19.31 -30.71 13.41
CA ASN A 16 18.97 -29.31 13.18
C ASN A 16 17.74 -29.21 12.26
N THR A 17 16.54 -29.34 12.83
CA THR A 17 15.30 -29.00 12.15
C THR A 17 15.18 -27.48 12.15
N HIS A 18 15.68 -26.83 11.10
CA HIS A 18 15.42 -25.42 10.86
C HIS A 18 13.91 -25.18 10.87
N SER A 19 13.46 -24.19 11.65
CA SER A 19 12.06 -23.81 11.70
C SER A 19 11.54 -23.51 10.29
N PRO A 20 10.31 -23.94 9.92
CA PRO A 20 9.68 -23.56 8.66
C PRO A 20 9.68 -22.03 8.44
N VAL A 21 9.68 -21.26 9.54
CA VAL A 21 9.76 -19.80 9.52
C VAL A 21 11.13 -19.30 9.04
N ASP A 22 12.22 -19.98 9.40
CA ASP A 22 13.58 -19.62 8.99
C ASP A 22 13.82 -19.94 7.51
N GLN A 23 13.23 -21.02 7.00
CA GLN A 23 13.33 -21.37 5.57
C GLN A 23 12.57 -20.36 4.69
N GLU A 24 11.40 -19.90 5.13
CA GLU A 24 10.63 -18.90 4.40
C GLU A 24 11.29 -17.52 4.44
N GLN A 25 11.86 -17.12 5.57
CA GLN A 25 12.65 -15.87 5.65
C GLN A 25 13.89 -15.90 4.74
N LYS A 26 14.60 -17.04 4.68
CA LYS A 26 15.72 -17.23 3.75
C LYS A 26 15.27 -17.16 2.29
N ARG A 27 14.13 -17.77 1.95
CA ARG A 27 13.54 -17.72 0.60
C ARG A 27 13.16 -16.30 0.19
N LEU A 28 12.49 -15.55 1.07
CA LEU A 28 12.11 -14.16 0.80
C LEU A 28 13.34 -13.25 0.65
N ARG A 29 14.37 -13.46 1.47
CA ARG A 29 15.64 -12.74 1.35
C ARG A 29 16.31 -13.00 0.01
N LEU A 30 16.35 -14.26 -0.44
CA LEU A 30 16.93 -14.64 -1.74
C LEU A 30 16.14 -14.03 -2.92
N LEU A 31 14.81 -14.09 -2.89
CA LEU A 31 13.97 -13.49 -3.93
C LEU A 31 14.18 -11.97 -4.03
N ASN A 32 14.27 -11.28 -2.89
CA ASN A 32 14.54 -9.85 -2.88
C ASN A 32 15.92 -9.51 -3.44
N LEU A 33 16.94 -10.34 -3.15
CA LEU A 33 18.28 -10.17 -3.72
C LEU A 33 18.27 -10.38 -5.24
N LEU A 34 17.64 -11.45 -5.73
CA LEU A 34 17.52 -11.71 -7.17
C LEU A 34 16.78 -10.60 -7.91
N ARG A 35 15.72 -10.03 -7.31
CA ARG A 35 14.98 -8.93 -7.91
C ARG A 35 15.78 -7.63 -7.97
N LYS A 36 16.51 -7.28 -6.89
CA LYS A 36 17.43 -6.15 -6.89
C LYS A 36 18.49 -6.29 -7.98
N GLU A 37 18.97 -7.51 -8.19
CA GLU A 37 19.96 -7.80 -9.20
C GLU A 37 19.42 -7.66 -10.62
N ILE A 38 18.21 -8.18 -10.88
CA ILE A 38 17.53 -8.00 -12.18
C ILE A 38 17.31 -6.50 -12.46
N ALA A 39 16.93 -5.72 -11.46
CA ALA A 39 16.76 -4.27 -11.59
C ALA A 39 18.09 -3.53 -11.87
N ALA A 40 19.17 -3.94 -11.19
CA ALA A 40 20.52 -3.41 -11.45
C ALA A 40 20.95 -3.72 -12.89
N VAL A 41 20.80 -4.97 -13.33
CA VAL A 41 21.13 -5.40 -14.72
C VAL A 41 20.33 -4.60 -15.74
N ARG A 42 19.02 -4.40 -15.53
CA ARG A 42 18.18 -3.55 -16.40
C ARG A 42 18.71 -2.12 -16.48
N THR A 43 19.09 -1.53 -15.34
CA THR A 43 19.64 -0.17 -15.26
C THR A 43 21.00 -0.04 -15.97
N THR A 44 21.85 -1.06 -15.85
CA THR A 44 23.13 -1.16 -16.57
C THR A 44 22.91 -1.22 -18.07
N ILE A 45 21.95 -2.03 -18.54
CA ILE A 45 21.60 -2.14 -19.96
C ILE A 45 21.10 -0.80 -20.50
N ASP A 46 20.20 -0.12 -19.76
CA ASP A 46 19.70 1.19 -20.16
C ASP A 46 20.81 2.25 -20.20
N SER A 47 21.79 2.17 -19.30
CA SER A 47 22.97 3.05 -19.31
C SER A 47 23.87 2.75 -20.51
N TYR A 48 24.11 1.47 -20.81
CA TYR A 48 24.89 1.02 -21.95
C TYR A 48 24.26 1.47 -23.29
N ASN A 49 22.94 1.32 -23.42
CA ASN A 49 22.18 1.77 -24.59
C ASN A 49 22.25 3.30 -24.78
N LYS A 50 22.52 4.06 -23.71
CA LYS A 50 22.76 5.51 -23.73
C LYS A 50 24.23 5.88 -23.97
N GLY A 51 25.10 4.91 -24.29
CA GLY A 51 26.53 5.11 -24.50
C GLY A 51 27.33 5.30 -23.21
N ILE A 52 26.73 5.06 -22.04
CA ILE A 52 27.39 5.14 -20.74
C ILE A 52 27.87 3.74 -20.39
N SER A 53 29.18 3.52 -20.30
CA SER A 53 29.77 2.21 -19.97
C SER A 53 30.28 2.18 -18.51
N PRO A 54 29.41 1.89 -17.53
CA PRO A 54 29.85 1.75 -16.15
C PRO A 54 30.60 0.43 -15.91
N SER A 55 31.50 0.43 -14.93
CA SER A 55 32.19 -0.77 -14.43
C SER A 55 31.20 -1.74 -13.78
N LEU A 56 31.15 -2.99 -14.26
CA LEU A 56 30.24 -4.04 -13.76
C LEU A 56 30.35 -4.26 -12.24
N ASN A 57 31.57 -4.16 -11.71
CA ASN A 57 31.87 -4.35 -10.29
C ASN A 57 31.33 -3.22 -9.39
N GLN A 58 31.05 -2.04 -9.95
CA GLN A 58 30.37 -0.95 -9.23
C GLN A 58 28.84 -1.11 -9.21
N GLN A 59 28.27 -1.95 -10.08
CA GLN A 59 26.82 -2.00 -10.30
C GLN A 59 26.15 -3.27 -9.76
N MET A 60 26.91 -4.33 -9.47
CA MET A 60 26.41 -5.62 -8.97
C MET A 60 27.01 -6.01 -7.59
N PRO A 61 26.95 -5.15 -6.56
CA PRO A 61 27.63 -5.38 -5.28
C PRO A 61 27.07 -6.56 -4.47
N TYR A 62 25.82 -6.98 -4.74
CA TYR A 62 25.14 -8.00 -3.94
C TYR A 62 25.39 -9.43 -4.45
N VAL A 63 25.62 -9.61 -5.76
CA VAL A 63 26.11 -10.89 -6.31
C VAL A 63 27.53 -11.18 -5.81
N ALA A 64 28.41 -10.19 -5.76
CA ALA A 64 29.72 -10.35 -5.14
C ALA A 64 29.62 -10.80 -3.67
N GLN A 65 28.63 -10.28 -2.93
CA GLN A 65 28.38 -10.62 -1.53
C GLN A 65 27.76 -12.02 -1.32
N LEU A 66 26.93 -12.48 -2.26
CA LEU A 66 26.40 -13.85 -2.32
C LEU A 66 27.49 -14.88 -2.66
N LEU A 67 28.40 -14.50 -3.56
CA LEU A 67 29.53 -15.32 -4.00
C LEU A 67 30.65 -15.41 -2.94
N SER A 68 30.83 -14.37 -2.11
CA SER A 68 31.86 -14.37 -1.06
C SER A 68 31.55 -15.23 0.18
N GLY A 69 30.38 -15.89 0.24
CA GLY A 69 29.88 -16.50 1.48
C GLY A 69 29.29 -17.90 1.38
N SER A 70 29.42 -18.62 0.27
CA SER A 70 28.83 -19.97 0.19
C SER A 70 29.68 -20.97 -0.61
N ASP A 71 30.17 -22.01 0.08
CA ASP A 71 30.89 -23.19 -0.47
C ASP A 71 29.96 -24.20 -1.16
N SER A 72 28.78 -23.76 -1.62
CA SER A 72 27.70 -24.65 -2.05
C SER A 72 27.38 -24.45 -3.53
N ALA A 73 27.45 -25.52 -4.31
CA ALA A 73 26.92 -25.56 -5.66
C ALA A 73 25.43 -25.18 -5.66
N MET A 74 25.05 -24.18 -6.47
CA MET A 74 23.67 -23.76 -6.61
C MET A 74 23.05 -24.45 -7.83
N ARG A 75 22.12 -25.37 -7.57
CA ARG A 75 21.35 -26.03 -8.62
C ARG A 75 20.07 -25.24 -8.86
N ILE A 76 19.91 -24.70 -10.08
CA ILE A 76 18.74 -23.94 -10.47
C ILE A 76 18.00 -24.74 -11.56
N THR A 77 16.85 -25.30 -11.20
CA THR A 77 15.98 -25.97 -12.18
C THR A 77 15.05 -24.93 -12.79
N VAL A 78 15.14 -24.74 -14.10
CA VAL A 78 14.34 -23.75 -14.83
C VAL A 78 13.38 -24.47 -15.76
N ARG A 79 12.08 -24.20 -15.60
CA ARG A 79 11.03 -24.71 -16.49
C ARG A 79 10.61 -23.61 -17.47
N GLY A 80 10.85 -23.86 -18.75
CA GLY A 80 10.54 -22.95 -19.85
C GLY A 80 9.50 -23.55 -20.79
N THR A 81 8.57 -22.73 -21.28
CA THR A 81 7.76 -23.04 -22.46
C THR A 81 8.20 -22.15 -23.60
N ALA A 82 9.11 -22.65 -24.43
CA ALA A 82 9.41 -22.04 -25.72
C ALA A 82 8.72 -22.90 -26.79
N GLN A 83 7.90 -22.28 -27.65
CA GLN A 83 7.21 -22.93 -28.78
C GLN A 83 6.15 -24.01 -28.44
N GLY A 84 5.57 -23.98 -27.23
CA GLY A 84 4.49 -24.91 -26.87
C GLY A 84 4.96 -26.31 -26.43
N LEU A 85 6.26 -26.55 -26.32
CA LEU A 85 6.84 -27.72 -25.65
C LEU A 85 7.36 -27.31 -24.27
N GLU A 86 6.89 -27.99 -23.22
CA GLU A 86 7.49 -27.87 -21.89
C GLU A 86 8.89 -28.49 -21.92
N ALA A 87 9.92 -27.65 -21.85
CA ALA A 87 11.30 -28.10 -21.67
C ALA A 87 11.74 -27.77 -20.24
N THR A 88 12.04 -28.80 -19.47
CA THR A 88 12.73 -28.63 -18.18
C THR A 88 14.22 -28.66 -18.48
N ARG A 89 14.93 -27.56 -18.20
CA ARG A 89 16.39 -27.53 -18.26
C ARG A 89 16.92 -27.36 -16.84
N GLU A 90 17.75 -28.30 -16.42
CA GLU A 90 18.45 -28.26 -15.13
C GLU A 90 19.80 -27.59 -15.37
N LEU A 91 20.00 -26.40 -14.79
CA LEU A 91 21.28 -25.71 -14.83
C LEU A 91 21.96 -25.90 -13.47
N THR A 92 23.07 -26.63 -13.46
CA THR A 92 23.91 -26.75 -12.26
C THR A 92 25.06 -25.77 -12.39
N ILE A 93 25.05 -24.71 -11.58
CA ILE A 93 26.15 -23.76 -11.51
C ILE A 93 27.05 -24.20 -10.36
N ASN A 94 28.20 -24.78 -10.69
CA ASN A 94 29.21 -25.16 -9.70
C ASN A 94 30.08 -23.95 -9.39
N LEU A 95 29.94 -23.39 -8.19
CA LEU A 95 30.67 -22.21 -7.74
C LEU A 95 32.02 -22.52 -7.06
N ASN A 96 32.39 -23.80 -6.98
CA ASN A 96 33.61 -24.25 -6.30
C ASN A 96 34.77 -24.49 -7.27
N GLN A 97 35.38 -23.44 -7.81
CA GLN A 97 36.73 -23.54 -8.41
C GLN A 97 37.63 -22.34 -8.13
N ALA A 98 37.57 -21.77 -6.92
CA ALA A 98 38.48 -20.69 -6.52
C ALA A 98 39.94 -21.14 -6.31
N ASN A 99 40.26 -22.45 -6.28
CA ASN A 99 41.61 -22.93 -5.99
C ASN A 99 42.09 -23.98 -7.01
N ALA A 100 42.35 -23.58 -8.25
CA ALA A 100 43.15 -24.40 -9.19
C ALA A 100 43.95 -23.51 -10.16
N SER A 101 45.26 -23.42 -9.86
CA SER A 101 46.40 -22.88 -10.60
C SER A 101 46.29 -22.63 -12.12
N THR A 102 46.69 -21.42 -12.51
CA THR A 102 47.48 -21.04 -13.72
C THR A 102 47.13 -21.64 -15.09
N GLN A 103 45.86 -21.54 -15.51
CA GLN A 103 45.49 -21.36 -16.92
C GLN A 103 44.37 -20.31 -16.99
N ALA A 104 44.77 -19.04 -17.16
CA ALA A 104 43.97 -17.87 -16.77
C ALA A 104 43.35 -17.06 -17.92
N VAL A 105 43.33 -17.57 -19.15
CA VAL A 105 42.72 -16.84 -20.29
C VAL A 105 41.41 -17.48 -20.75
N ASP A 106 41.31 -18.82 -20.74
CA ASP A 106 40.09 -19.52 -21.17
C ASP A 106 39.02 -19.65 -20.07
N LYS A 107 39.41 -19.71 -18.79
CA LYS A 107 38.45 -19.86 -17.66
C LYS A 107 37.60 -18.62 -17.40
N ASN A 108 38.16 -17.43 -17.64
CA ASN A 108 37.42 -16.17 -17.54
C ASN A 108 36.36 -16.08 -18.67
N HIS A 109 36.61 -16.75 -19.80
CA HIS A 109 35.68 -16.84 -20.91
C HIS A 109 34.50 -17.77 -20.60
N GLU A 110 34.72 -18.91 -19.94
CA GLU A 110 33.63 -19.80 -19.52
C GLU A 110 32.72 -19.17 -18.44
N GLU A 111 33.29 -18.46 -17.46
CA GLU A 111 32.49 -17.70 -16.49
C GLU A 111 31.74 -16.54 -17.16
N MET A 112 32.41 -15.76 -18.01
CA MET A 112 31.74 -14.73 -18.80
C MET A 112 30.65 -15.31 -19.71
N MET A 113 30.84 -16.52 -20.25
CA MET A 113 29.84 -17.20 -21.08
C MET A 113 28.68 -17.75 -20.24
N GLY A 114 28.92 -18.21 -19.01
CA GLY A 114 27.85 -18.59 -18.08
C GLY A 114 27.01 -17.40 -17.65
N TRP A 115 27.66 -16.27 -17.34
CA TRP A 115 27.00 -15.00 -17.04
C TRP A 115 26.31 -14.41 -18.26
N ALA A 116 26.95 -14.44 -19.44
CA ALA A 116 26.36 -13.99 -20.69
C ALA A 116 25.18 -14.88 -21.09
N GLN A 117 25.19 -16.19 -20.82
CA GLN A 117 24.05 -17.08 -21.03
C GLN A 117 22.93 -16.83 -20.03
N LEU A 118 23.23 -16.54 -18.76
CA LEU A 118 22.23 -16.18 -17.76
C LEU A 118 21.60 -14.81 -18.07
N VAL A 119 22.42 -13.82 -18.42
CA VAL A 119 21.98 -12.49 -18.86
C VAL A 119 21.21 -12.61 -20.17
N HIS A 120 21.71 -13.37 -21.16
CA HIS A 120 21.00 -13.65 -22.42
C HIS A 120 19.68 -14.37 -22.17
N TYR A 121 19.61 -15.32 -21.22
CA TYR A 121 18.37 -15.99 -20.83
C TYR A 121 17.39 -15.04 -20.15
N LEU A 122 17.85 -14.20 -19.21
CA LEU A 122 17.05 -13.16 -18.55
C LEU A 122 16.57 -12.10 -19.54
N LEU A 123 17.37 -11.79 -20.55
CA LEU A 123 17.06 -10.87 -21.65
C LEU A 123 16.06 -11.48 -22.66
N HIS A 124 16.28 -12.73 -23.12
CA HIS A 124 15.40 -13.41 -24.09
C HIS A 124 14.06 -13.80 -23.48
N SER A 125 14.05 -14.16 -22.20
CA SER A 125 12.80 -14.36 -21.46
C SER A 125 12.10 -13.04 -21.13
N ARG A 126 12.70 -11.87 -21.39
CA ARG A 126 12.25 -10.55 -20.89
C ARG A 126 12.05 -10.52 -19.37
N GLY A 127 12.71 -11.39 -18.61
CA GLY A 127 12.45 -11.60 -17.18
C GLY A 127 11.28 -12.55 -16.87
N ARG A 128 10.63 -13.15 -17.87
CA ARG A 128 9.66 -14.23 -17.67
C ARG A 128 10.39 -15.51 -17.28
N LEU A 129 10.70 -15.66 -15.99
CA LEU A 129 10.68 -16.97 -15.36
C LEU A 129 9.25 -17.52 -15.55
N THR A 130 9.03 -18.27 -16.63
CA THR A 130 7.71 -18.86 -16.90
C THR A 130 7.30 -19.70 -15.71
N LYS A 131 6.25 -19.25 -15.04
CA LYS A 131 5.40 -20.00 -14.12
C LYS A 131 6.14 -21.14 -13.37
N THR A 132 6.84 -20.82 -12.28
CA THR A 132 6.33 -21.46 -11.06
C THR A 132 4.92 -20.93 -10.99
N LYS A 133 3.89 -21.79 -11.05
CA LYS A 133 2.53 -21.36 -10.75
C LYS A 133 2.70 -20.36 -9.61
N PRO A 134 2.35 -19.06 -9.77
CA PRO A 134 1.99 -18.33 -8.59
C PRO A 134 0.83 -19.17 -8.10
N VAL A 135 1.11 -20.06 -7.15
CA VAL A 135 0.17 -20.22 -6.08
C VAL A 135 0.12 -18.79 -5.59
N ILE A 136 -0.88 -18.06 -6.09
CA ILE A 136 -1.46 -16.95 -5.38
C ILE A 136 -1.87 -17.65 -4.09
N GLN A 137 -0.89 -17.76 -3.20
CA GLN A 137 -1.18 -18.05 -1.83
C GLN A 137 -1.82 -16.75 -1.41
N PHE A 138 -3.13 -16.69 -1.59
CA PHE A 138 -4.05 -16.07 -0.65
C PHE A 138 -3.74 -16.69 0.73
N HIS A 139 -2.54 -16.47 1.25
CA HIS A 139 -2.11 -16.99 2.55
C HIS A 139 -2.67 -16.14 3.67
N ARG A 140 -3.59 -15.23 3.34
CA ARG A 140 -4.53 -14.66 4.26
C ARG A 140 -5.92 -14.62 3.61
N PRO A 141 -6.99 -14.90 4.37
CA PRO A 141 -8.37 -14.68 3.95
C PRO A 141 -8.73 -13.19 3.80
N ASP A 142 -7.76 -12.28 3.65
CA ASP A 142 -7.95 -10.84 3.82
C ASP A 142 -8.15 -10.03 2.53
N ASN A 143 -8.32 -10.66 1.35
CA ASN A 143 -8.54 -9.98 0.06
C ASN A 143 -7.56 -8.80 -0.18
N SER A 144 -6.33 -8.92 0.31
CA SER A 144 -5.30 -7.92 0.07
C SER A 144 -4.61 -8.19 -1.27
N ILE A 145 -4.71 -7.24 -2.20
CA ILE A 145 -3.88 -7.26 -3.41
C ILE A 145 -2.55 -6.65 -3.01
N ARG A 146 -1.51 -7.47 -2.92
CA ARG A 146 -0.15 -6.94 -2.84
C ARG A 146 0.13 -6.27 -4.18
N LEU A 147 0.07 -4.94 -4.17
CA LEU A 147 0.41 -4.15 -5.34
C LEU A 147 1.85 -4.46 -5.76
N SER A 148 2.02 -4.52 -7.08
CA SER A 148 3.29 -4.64 -7.80
C SER A 148 4.44 -4.02 -7.02
N GLU A 149 5.54 -4.75 -6.89
CA GLU A 149 6.77 -4.12 -6.41
C GLU A 149 7.14 -3.00 -7.38
N PRO A 150 7.69 -1.86 -6.91
CA PRO A 150 7.95 -0.66 -7.72
C PRO A 150 8.90 -0.90 -8.92
N PHE A 151 9.44 -2.11 -9.07
CA PHE A 151 10.37 -2.53 -10.11
C PHE A 151 9.72 -3.26 -11.29
N GLU A 152 8.40 -3.52 -11.24
CA GLU A 152 7.67 -4.08 -12.38
C GLU A 152 7.53 -3.04 -13.51
N SER A 153 7.77 -3.47 -14.75
CA SER A 153 7.71 -2.56 -15.89
C SER A 153 6.27 -2.11 -16.18
N ILE A 154 6.12 -0.92 -16.75
CA ILE A 154 4.81 -0.35 -17.15
C ILE A 154 4.05 -1.32 -18.07
N GLY A 155 4.77 -2.06 -18.93
CA GLY A 155 4.18 -3.04 -19.84
C GLY A 155 3.59 -4.25 -19.13
N GLU A 156 4.32 -4.83 -18.16
CA GLU A 156 3.84 -5.98 -17.36
C GLU A 156 2.59 -5.60 -16.54
N LYS A 157 2.58 -4.40 -15.98
CA LYS A 157 1.43 -3.82 -15.27
C LYS A 157 0.20 -3.68 -16.16
N ALA A 158 0.38 -3.16 -17.37
CA ALA A 158 -0.72 -3.01 -18.33
C ALA A 158 -1.27 -4.35 -18.81
N GLU A 159 -0.39 -5.31 -19.13
CA GLU A 159 -0.76 -6.68 -19.52
C GLU A 159 -1.53 -7.37 -18.38
N TYR A 160 -1.06 -7.22 -17.13
CA TYR A 160 -1.76 -7.75 -15.96
C TYR A 160 -3.17 -7.18 -15.81
N LEU A 161 -3.37 -5.85 -15.91
CA LEU A 161 -4.71 -5.26 -15.82
C LEU A 161 -5.64 -5.69 -16.96
N ALA A 162 -5.09 -5.90 -18.16
CA ALA A 162 -5.86 -6.36 -19.31
C ALA A 162 -6.37 -7.80 -19.11
N ASP A 163 -5.49 -8.68 -18.62
CA ASP A 163 -5.75 -10.13 -18.54
C ASP A 163 -6.36 -10.58 -17.20
N CYS A 164 -6.28 -9.75 -16.16
CA CYS A 164 -6.76 -10.12 -14.83
C CYS A 164 -8.29 -10.00 -14.73
N THR A 165 -8.98 -11.03 -15.26
CA THR A 165 -10.43 -11.21 -15.11
C THR A 165 -10.86 -11.27 -13.65
N GLU A 166 -9.98 -11.74 -12.76
CA GLU A 166 -10.22 -11.81 -11.31
C GLU A 166 -10.52 -10.41 -10.75
N LEU A 167 -9.75 -9.38 -11.10
CA LEU A 167 -9.96 -7.97 -10.67
C LEU A 167 -11.39 -7.48 -10.92
N ARG A 168 -12.02 -7.93 -12.02
CA ARG A 168 -13.39 -7.53 -12.39
C ARG A 168 -14.46 -8.23 -11.56
N THR A 169 -14.10 -9.31 -10.88
CA THR A 169 -15.00 -10.07 -9.99
C THR A 169 -14.85 -9.69 -8.52
N PHE A 170 -13.79 -8.95 -8.16
CA PHE A 170 -13.59 -8.52 -6.78
C PHE A 170 -14.65 -7.52 -6.34
N LYS A 171 -15.26 -7.83 -5.19
CA LYS A 171 -16.15 -6.91 -4.48
C LYS A 171 -15.44 -6.10 -3.40
N GLY A 172 -14.24 -6.53 -2.98
CA GLY A 172 -13.50 -5.92 -1.89
C GLY A 172 -12.00 -5.81 -2.17
N LEU A 173 -11.40 -4.65 -1.88
CA LEU A 173 -9.98 -4.35 -2.05
C LEU A 173 -9.47 -3.71 -0.75
N ARG A 174 -8.76 -4.48 0.09
CA ARG A 174 -8.50 -4.09 1.49
C ARG A 174 -7.18 -3.36 1.78
N SER A 175 -6.35 -3.10 0.77
CA SER A 175 -5.11 -2.34 0.98
C SER A 175 -4.52 -1.86 -0.35
N LEU A 176 -5.01 -0.74 -0.87
CA LEU A 176 -4.42 -0.08 -2.03
C LEU A 176 -3.54 1.09 -1.57
N HIS A 177 -2.22 0.95 -1.63
CA HIS A 177 -1.29 2.02 -1.28
C HIS A 177 -0.94 2.88 -2.50
N CYS A 178 -1.48 4.09 -2.56
CA CYS A 178 -1.33 4.98 -3.71
C CYS A 178 -0.01 5.77 -3.70
N GLY A 179 0.60 5.98 -2.53
CA GLY A 179 1.84 6.73 -2.41
C GLY A 179 3.09 6.07 -3.02
N TYR A 180 3.08 4.76 -3.27
CA TYR A 180 4.25 4.06 -3.85
C TYR A 180 4.33 4.16 -5.37
N ASP A 181 3.17 4.07 -6.03
CA ASP A 181 3.04 4.18 -7.48
C ASP A 181 1.63 4.75 -7.79
N PRO A 182 1.48 6.08 -7.81
CA PRO A 182 0.18 6.72 -7.93
C PRO A 182 -0.48 6.42 -9.29
N ASP A 183 0.29 6.38 -10.37
CA ASP A 183 -0.25 6.10 -11.71
C ASP A 183 -0.77 4.67 -11.81
N TRP A 184 -0.04 3.71 -11.23
CA TRP A 184 -0.49 2.33 -11.16
C TRP A 184 -1.75 2.18 -10.32
N ALA A 185 -1.77 2.75 -9.11
CA ALA A 185 -2.92 2.68 -8.22
C ALA A 185 -4.17 3.31 -8.87
N LEU A 186 -4.01 4.43 -9.58
CA LEU A 186 -5.07 5.06 -10.36
C LEU A 186 -5.63 4.12 -11.43
N ARG A 187 -4.77 3.44 -12.19
CA ARG A 187 -5.22 2.47 -13.22
C ARG A 187 -5.94 1.28 -12.60
N VAL A 188 -5.45 0.75 -11.48
CA VAL A 188 -6.13 -0.31 -10.73
C VAL A 188 -7.53 0.15 -10.31
N LEU A 189 -7.66 1.35 -9.72
CA LEU A 189 -8.95 1.91 -9.32
C LEU A 189 -9.90 2.05 -10.51
N GLN A 190 -9.43 2.52 -11.66
CA GLN A 190 -10.25 2.66 -12.87
C GLN A 190 -10.79 1.31 -13.36
N VAL A 191 -9.98 0.24 -13.27
CA VAL A 191 -10.41 -1.11 -13.67
C VAL A 191 -11.42 -1.70 -12.69
N VAL A 192 -11.25 -1.49 -11.38
CA VAL A 192 -12.15 -2.08 -10.36
C VAL A 192 -13.37 -1.20 -10.05
N ALA A 193 -13.36 0.08 -10.44
CA ALA A 193 -14.41 1.07 -10.14
C ALA A 193 -15.84 0.58 -10.40
N PRO A 194 -16.15 -0.12 -11.51
CA PRO A 194 -17.53 -0.56 -11.78
C PRO A 194 -18.03 -1.68 -10.88
N HIS A 195 -17.14 -2.37 -10.16
CA HIS A 195 -17.44 -3.64 -9.49
C HIS A 195 -17.22 -3.61 -7.97
N ILE A 196 -16.37 -2.71 -7.49
CA ILE A 196 -15.95 -2.68 -6.10
C ILE A 196 -17.08 -2.16 -5.18
N GLU A 197 -17.29 -2.85 -4.07
CA GLU A 197 -18.27 -2.49 -3.03
C GLU A 197 -17.58 -2.08 -1.71
N ASP A 198 -16.38 -2.60 -1.44
CA ASP A 198 -15.58 -2.36 -0.24
C ASP A 198 -14.14 -2.00 -0.61
N LEU A 199 -13.67 -0.81 -0.23
CA LEU A 199 -12.36 -0.32 -0.63
C LEU A 199 -11.62 0.32 0.54
N HIS A 200 -10.38 -0.10 0.74
CA HIS A 200 -9.44 0.49 1.68
C HIS A 200 -8.22 1.01 0.91
N ILE A 201 -7.94 2.30 1.06
CA ILE A 201 -6.91 3.00 0.29
C ILE A 201 -6.04 3.84 1.23
N THR A 202 -4.73 3.81 1.01
CA THR A 202 -3.74 4.62 1.74
C THR A 202 -3.05 5.63 0.83
N ASP A 203 -2.87 6.85 1.33
CA ASP A 203 -2.28 8.01 0.68
C ASP A 203 -2.86 8.32 -0.72
N PRO A 204 -4.20 8.37 -0.89
CA PRO A 204 -4.77 8.73 -2.19
C PRO A 204 -4.48 10.19 -2.53
N GLY A 205 -3.86 10.40 -3.70
CA GLY A 205 -3.78 11.73 -4.30
C GLY A 205 -5.11 12.20 -4.95
N PRO A 206 -5.16 13.46 -5.42
CA PRO A 206 -6.31 14.09 -6.08
C PRO A 206 -7.04 13.24 -7.13
N ALA A 207 -6.31 12.67 -8.09
CA ALA A 207 -6.89 11.85 -9.16
C ALA A 207 -7.57 10.58 -8.64
N HIS A 208 -7.04 9.98 -7.55
CA HIS A 208 -7.63 8.82 -6.93
C HIS A 208 -8.98 9.17 -6.31
N LEU A 209 -9.05 10.28 -5.55
CA LEU A 209 -10.28 10.76 -4.92
C LEU A 209 -11.37 11.06 -5.96
N GLN A 210 -11.00 11.59 -7.13
CA GLN A 210 -11.94 11.81 -8.23
C GLN A 210 -12.53 10.50 -8.76
N VAL A 211 -11.71 9.46 -8.94
CA VAL A 211 -12.22 8.14 -9.34
C VAL A 211 -13.16 7.57 -8.26
N LEU A 212 -12.78 7.66 -6.98
CA LEU A 212 -13.61 7.19 -5.85
C LEU A 212 -14.99 7.83 -5.83
N ALA A 213 -15.07 9.13 -6.07
CA ALA A 213 -16.31 9.90 -6.12
C ALA A 213 -17.29 9.40 -7.21
N THR A 214 -16.76 8.75 -8.25
CA THR A 214 -17.55 8.26 -9.39
C THR A 214 -17.86 6.77 -9.34
N MET A 215 -17.40 6.03 -8.33
CA MET A 215 -17.61 4.59 -8.25
C MET A 215 -19.08 4.24 -7.97
N PRO A 216 -19.81 3.61 -8.92
CA PRO A 216 -21.26 3.46 -8.83
C PRO A 216 -21.73 2.45 -7.78
N ARG A 217 -20.86 1.52 -7.38
CA ARG A 217 -21.17 0.40 -6.47
C ARG A 217 -20.48 0.49 -5.11
N LEU A 218 -19.61 1.48 -4.90
CA LEU A 218 -18.84 1.61 -3.68
C LEU A 218 -19.75 1.93 -2.49
N ARG A 219 -19.75 1.04 -1.49
CA ARG A 219 -20.60 1.11 -0.29
C ARG A 219 -19.80 1.32 0.98
N ARG A 220 -18.59 0.75 1.06
CA ARG A 220 -17.71 0.81 2.22
C ARG A 220 -16.38 1.41 1.78
N LEU A 221 -15.97 2.48 2.43
CA LEU A 221 -14.73 3.17 2.09
C LEU A 221 -13.93 3.45 3.36
N GLN A 222 -12.71 2.94 3.39
CA GLN A 222 -11.70 3.32 4.37
C GLN A 222 -10.58 4.07 3.67
N ILE A 223 -10.40 5.35 3.99
CA ILE A 223 -9.31 6.15 3.46
C ILE A 223 -8.40 6.56 4.60
N TRP A 224 -7.10 6.41 4.38
CA TRP A 224 -6.06 6.88 5.27
C TRP A 224 -5.03 7.65 4.46
N SER A 225 -4.76 8.91 4.80
CA SER A 225 -3.60 9.65 4.29
C SER A 225 -2.69 10.08 5.44
N ALA A 226 -1.49 9.50 5.49
CA ALA A 226 -0.41 9.98 6.35
C ALA A 226 0.48 11.00 5.62
N SER A 227 0.35 11.10 4.29
CA SER A 227 1.19 11.97 3.48
C SER A 227 0.97 13.44 3.84
N ALA A 228 2.01 14.05 4.43
CA ALA A 228 2.09 15.48 4.66
C ALA A 228 2.04 16.31 3.36
N ALA A 229 2.22 15.67 2.19
CA ALA A 229 2.17 16.34 0.89
C ALA A 229 0.79 16.90 0.54
N ILE A 230 -0.29 16.37 1.14
CA ILE A 230 -1.65 16.94 1.02
C ILE A 230 -1.92 17.97 2.14
N VAL A 231 -1.05 18.01 3.16
CA VAL A 231 -1.33 18.60 4.47
C VAL A 231 -0.73 20.00 4.61
N CYS A 232 0.25 20.42 3.81
CA CYS A 232 1.06 21.58 4.20
C CYS A 232 0.94 22.86 3.36
N ASP A 233 0.17 22.90 2.28
CA ASP A 233 0.04 24.13 1.49
C ASP A 233 -0.99 25.08 2.10
N ASP A 234 -0.58 25.91 3.07
CA ASP A 234 -1.19 27.20 3.46
C ASP A 234 -2.73 27.30 3.52
N PHE A 235 -3.41 26.20 3.83
CA PHE A 235 -4.83 26.23 4.08
C PHE A 235 -5.04 26.94 5.41
N GLY A 236 -5.36 28.23 5.35
CA GLY A 236 -5.89 28.99 6.47
C GLY A 236 -7.11 28.30 7.12
N PRO A 237 -7.78 28.95 8.09
CA PRO A 237 -8.94 28.34 8.73
C PRO A 237 -9.93 27.85 7.68
N PHE A 238 -10.33 26.56 7.73
CA PHE A 238 -11.26 25.98 6.77
C PHE A 238 -12.50 26.86 6.66
N ARG A 239 -12.82 27.28 5.44
CA ARG A 239 -14.03 28.01 5.09
C ARG A 239 -14.86 27.18 4.14
N TRP A 240 -16.16 27.25 4.31
CA TRP A 240 -17.07 26.63 3.36
C TRP A 240 -17.10 27.45 2.07
N PRO A 241 -17.24 26.82 0.89
CA PRO A 241 -17.13 27.52 -0.40
C PRO A 241 -18.17 28.64 -0.60
N ASP A 242 -19.31 28.57 0.10
CA ASP A 242 -20.39 29.55 0.04
C ASP A 242 -20.15 30.79 0.92
N GLN A 243 -19.12 30.78 1.77
CA GLN A 243 -18.79 31.94 2.61
C GLN A 243 -18.12 33.06 1.82
N ASP A 244 -17.55 32.76 0.65
CA ASP A 244 -16.83 33.70 -0.20
C ASP A 244 -17.46 33.71 -1.63
N ASN A 245 -18.52 34.50 -1.79
CA ASN A 245 -19.15 34.93 -3.07
C ASN A 245 -19.75 33.84 -4.01
N PRO A 246 -21.09 33.69 -4.07
CA PRO A 246 -21.77 32.56 -4.74
C PRO A 246 -21.85 32.57 -6.29
N LEU A 247 -21.25 33.54 -6.99
CA LEU A 247 -21.61 33.82 -8.40
C LEU A 247 -20.59 33.41 -9.49
N GLU A 248 -19.38 32.92 -9.20
CA GLU A 248 -18.36 32.75 -10.27
C GLU A 248 -17.76 31.35 -10.48
N SER A 249 -18.17 30.32 -9.76
CA SER A 249 -17.27 29.17 -9.64
C SER A 249 -17.84 27.81 -10.02
N LYS A 250 -17.63 27.42 -11.27
CA LYS A 250 -17.42 26.01 -11.60
C LYS A 250 -16.02 25.63 -11.10
N PHE A 251 -15.93 25.13 -9.87
CA PHE A 251 -14.65 24.76 -9.26
C PHE A 251 -14.28 23.33 -9.67
N THR A 252 -13.33 23.22 -10.59
CA THR A 252 -12.46 22.04 -10.70
C THR A 252 -11.26 22.25 -9.80
N TYR A 253 -10.84 21.23 -9.05
CA TYR A 253 -9.59 21.27 -8.30
C TYR A 253 -8.45 21.57 -9.27
N ASP A 254 -7.86 22.76 -9.15
CA ASP A 254 -6.65 23.11 -9.86
C ASP A 254 -5.49 22.70 -8.95
N LEU A 255 -4.73 21.68 -9.34
CA LEU A 255 -3.48 21.30 -8.67
C LEU A 255 -2.51 22.49 -8.53
N LYS A 256 -2.70 23.56 -9.30
CA LYS A 256 -1.91 24.79 -9.24
C LYS A 256 -2.43 25.82 -8.22
N ASP A 257 -3.66 25.65 -7.72
CA ASP A 257 -4.26 26.56 -6.75
C ASP A 257 -4.79 25.76 -5.54
N PRO A 258 -3.89 25.37 -4.62
CA PRO A 258 -4.27 24.61 -3.44
C PRO A 258 -5.29 25.38 -2.59
N THR A 259 -5.38 26.71 -2.69
CA THR A 259 -6.30 27.50 -1.84
C THR A 259 -7.79 27.23 -2.12
N LYS A 260 -8.13 26.62 -3.25
CA LYS A 260 -9.51 26.27 -3.58
C LYS A 260 -9.96 25.01 -2.85
N ALA A 261 -11.04 25.15 -2.07
CA ALA A 261 -11.66 24.04 -1.36
C ALA A 261 -12.06 22.92 -2.34
N TRP A 262 -11.75 21.68 -1.96
CA TRP A 262 -12.12 20.51 -2.74
C TRP A 262 -13.65 20.42 -2.83
N GLN A 263 -14.21 20.35 -4.04
CA GLN A 263 -15.63 20.13 -4.25
C GLN A 263 -15.85 18.80 -4.94
N PHE A 264 -16.83 18.06 -4.41
CA PHE A 264 -17.32 16.86 -5.06
C PHE A 264 -18.70 17.14 -5.63
N GLU A 265 -18.96 16.64 -6.84
CA GLU A 265 -20.31 16.65 -7.39
C GLU A 265 -21.24 15.77 -6.55
N ASP A 266 -22.50 16.16 -6.46
CA ASP A 266 -23.52 15.35 -5.82
C ASP A 266 -23.57 13.96 -6.47
N VAL A 267 -23.59 12.92 -5.63
CA VAL A 267 -23.65 11.54 -6.10
C VAL A 267 -24.89 11.36 -6.97
N PRO A 268 -24.74 10.89 -8.24
CA PRO A 268 -25.88 10.61 -9.10
C PRO A 268 -26.86 9.67 -8.40
N ARG A 269 -28.17 9.89 -8.56
CA ARG A 269 -29.19 9.05 -7.93
C ARG A 269 -29.12 7.56 -8.35
N SER A 270 -28.45 7.27 -9.47
CA SER A 270 -28.17 5.92 -9.94
C SER A 270 -27.09 5.19 -9.16
N HIS A 271 -26.25 5.90 -8.40
CA HIS A 271 -25.19 5.30 -7.60
C HIS A 271 -25.76 4.81 -6.27
N VAL A 272 -25.23 3.70 -5.76
CA VAL A 272 -25.64 3.17 -4.45
C VAL A 272 -25.18 4.05 -3.29
N GLY A 273 -24.11 4.83 -3.52
CA GLY A 273 -23.46 5.70 -2.55
C GLY A 273 -22.80 4.95 -1.39
N ILE A 274 -21.95 5.67 -0.67
CA ILE A 274 -21.24 5.14 0.49
C ILE A 274 -22.21 5.08 1.67
N VAL A 275 -22.27 3.92 2.33
CA VAL A 275 -23.06 3.69 3.56
C VAL A 275 -22.19 3.64 4.81
N TRP A 276 -20.92 3.24 4.67
CA TRP A 276 -19.94 3.21 5.74
C TRP A 276 -18.65 3.89 5.28
N LEU A 277 -18.23 4.91 6.02
CA LEU A 277 -17.07 5.74 5.68
C LEU A 277 -16.16 5.86 6.89
N LYS A 278 -14.93 5.36 6.77
CA LYS A 278 -13.88 5.54 7.76
C LYS A 278 -12.79 6.43 7.18
N ILE A 279 -12.57 7.59 7.78
CA ILE A 279 -11.67 8.62 7.24
C ILE A 279 -10.58 8.97 8.24
N TRP A 280 -9.34 8.92 7.73
CA TRP A 280 -8.22 9.69 8.22
C TRP A 280 -7.67 10.55 7.07
N LEU A 281 -8.23 11.76 6.94
CA LEU A 281 -7.86 12.75 5.90
C LEU A 281 -7.82 14.16 6.50
N PRO A 282 -7.16 15.11 5.82
CA PRO A 282 -7.29 16.53 6.12
C PRO A 282 -8.74 17.00 6.09
N ARG A 283 -9.08 17.96 6.95
CA ARG A 283 -10.43 18.52 7.09
C ARG A 283 -11.05 18.97 5.77
N HIS A 284 -10.26 19.69 4.97
CA HIS A 284 -10.70 20.28 3.71
C HIS A 284 -11.04 19.23 2.62
N ILE A 285 -10.63 17.97 2.80
CA ILE A 285 -11.01 16.84 1.92
C ILE A 285 -12.11 16.01 2.58
N ALA A 286 -11.97 15.74 3.88
CA ALA A 286 -12.90 14.90 4.63
C ALA A 286 -14.32 15.47 4.62
N LEU A 287 -14.48 16.77 4.92
CA LEU A 287 -15.81 17.40 5.03
C LEU A 287 -16.58 17.39 3.70
N PRO A 288 -16.01 17.80 2.55
CA PRO A 288 -16.69 17.66 1.25
C PRO A 288 -17.06 16.22 0.91
N LEU A 289 -16.18 15.25 1.19
CA LEU A 289 -16.45 13.84 0.92
C LEU A 289 -17.64 13.32 1.75
N ILE A 290 -17.72 13.71 3.02
CA ILE A 290 -18.86 13.38 3.89
C ILE A 290 -20.15 14.04 3.36
N ALA A 291 -20.08 15.30 2.96
CA ALA A 291 -21.22 16.05 2.42
C ALA A 291 -21.74 15.47 1.08
N GLN A 292 -20.84 15.00 0.21
CA GLN A 292 -21.17 14.34 -1.04
C GLN A 292 -22.06 13.11 -0.79
N HIS A 293 -21.77 12.34 0.25
CA HIS A 293 -22.50 11.11 0.58
C HIS A 293 -23.61 11.29 1.63
N ARG A 294 -24.02 12.53 1.94
CA ARG A 294 -25.00 12.85 3.00
C ARG A 294 -26.31 12.06 2.96
N ARG A 295 -26.78 11.69 1.76
CA ARG A 295 -28.05 10.95 1.55
C ARG A 295 -27.93 9.45 1.81
N THR A 296 -26.73 8.88 1.64
CA THR A 296 -26.51 7.43 1.70
C THR A 296 -25.72 7.00 2.93
N LEU A 297 -24.94 7.91 3.50
CA LEU A 297 -24.03 7.64 4.60
C LEU A 297 -24.81 7.29 5.88
N ARG A 298 -24.59 6.08 6.39
CA ARG A 298 -25.21 5.56 7.62
C ARG A 298 -24.26 5.59 8.80
N GLU A 299 -23.00 5.27 8.54
CA GLU A 299 -21.96 5.12 9.54
C GLU A 299 -20.72 5.91 9.13
N LEU A 300 -20.32 6.84 10.01
CA LEU A 300 -19.15 7.68 9.82
C LEU A 300 -18.15 7.39 10.95
N SER A 301 -16.95 6.93 10.62
CA SER A 301 -15.85 6.74 11.57
C SER A 301 -14.76 7.74 11.26
N LEU A 302 -14.45 8.62 12.22
CA LEU A 302 -13.46 9.68 12.08
C LEU A 302 -12.25 9.35 12.94
N GLU A 303 -11.08 9.26 12.32
CA GLU A 303 -9.83 9.13 13.05
C GLU A 303 -9.44 10.49 13.63
N VAL A 304 -9.54 10.64 14.95
CA VAL A 304 -9.39 11.92 15.64
C VAL A 304 -8.46 11.78 16.84
N ASP A 305 -7.60 12.77 17.07
CA ASP A 305 -6.84 12.84 18.32
C ASP A 305 -7.65 13.56 19.41
N LEU A 306 -7.07 13.66 20.60
CA LEU A 306 -7.56 14.47 21.69
C LEU A 306 -7.11 15.92 21.54
N PRO A 307 -7.87 16.88 22.09
CA PRO A 307 -7.41 18.25 22.26
C PRO A 307 -6.05 18.28 22.99
N PRO A 308 -5.02 18.95 22.44
CA PRO A 308 -3.72 19.04 23.10
C PRO A 308 -3.82 19.76 24.45
N ASP A 309 -2.91 19.45 25.39
CA ASP A 309 -2.85 20.11 26.70
C ASP A 309 -2.46 21.57 26.63
N ARG A 310 -1.63 21.90 25.64
CA ARG A 310 -1.22 23.26 25.38
C ARG A 310 -2.06 23.81 24.24
N PRO A 311 -2.46 25.09 24.30
CA PRO A 311 -2.94 25.75 23.10
C PRO A 311 -1.88 25.55 22.03
N ILE A 312 -2.29 24.96 20.90
CA ILE A 312 -1.41 24.74 19.77
C ILE A 312 -0.86 26.12 19.41
N SER A 313 0.43 26.33 19.61
CA SER A 313 1.10 27.58 19.24
C SER A 313 1.12 27.66 17.73
N GLU A 314 0.09 28.25 17.12
CA GLU A 314 -0.06 28.65 15.70
C GLU A 314 0.16 27.59 14.60
N LEU A 315 0.77 26.44 14.89
CA LEU A 315 0.96 25.31 14.00
C LEU A 315 -0.32 24.48 14.01
N CYS A 316 -1.39 25.07 13.47
CA CYS A 316 -2.65 24.39 13.22
C CYS A 316 -2.38 23.17 12.34
N ASP A 317 -2.32 21.97 12.91
CA ASP A 317 -2.28 20.77 12.09
C ASP A 317 -3.63 20.67 11.35
N PRO A 318 -3.64 20.69 10.01
CA PRO A 318 -4.88 20.68 9.24
C PRO A 318 -5.57 19.31 9.31
N ASN A 319 -4.93 18.28 9.86
CA ASN A 319 -5.51 16.97 10.08
C ASN A 319 -6.25 16.86 11.42
N TRP A 320 -7.49 16.36 11.37
CA TRP A 320 -8.23 15.96 12.58
C TRP A 320 -7.49 14.93 13.43
N ALA A 321 -6.59 14.16 12.82
CA ALA A 321 -5.82 13.12 13.48
C ALA A 321 -4.71 13.64 14.42
N TRP A 322 -4.44 14.94 14.46
CA TRP A 322 -3.38 15.52 15.29
C TRP A 322 -3.82 16.78 16.07
N GLY A 323 -4.99 17.34 15.73
CA GLY A 323 -5.60 18.47 16.45
C GLY A 323 -7.07 18.63 16.09
N SER A 324 -7.96 18.33 17.03
CA SER A 324 -9.42 18.22 16.78
C SER A 324 -10.25 19.14 17.69
N ASN A 325 -9.71 20.32 18.04
CA ASN A 325 -10.39 21.28 18.92
C ASN A 325 -11.70 21.80 18.33
N ASP A 326 -11.73 22.01 17.02
CA ASP A 326 -12.90 22.50 16.27
C ASP A 326 -13.79 21.38 15.75
N LEU A 327 -13.46 20.10 16.02
CA LEU A 327 -14.23 18.96 15.52
C LEU A 327 -15.74 19.07 15.85
N PRO A 328 -16.16 19.41 17.09
CA PRO A 328 -17.58 19.58 17.39
C PRO A 328 -18.24 20.70 16.57
N GLU A 329 -17.55 21.82 16.39
CA GLU A 329 -18.05 22.98 15.63
C GLU A 329 -18.21 22.62 14.16
N ARG A 330 -17.19 22.03 13.53
CA ARG A 330 -17.22 21.65 12.11
C ARG A 330 -18.21 20.55 11.79
N LEU A 331 -18.36 19.56 12.66
CA LEU A 331 -19.41 18.56 12.49
C LEU A 331 -20.79 19.17 12.69
N GLY A 332 -20.95 20.08 13.65
CA GLY A 332 -22.19 20.85 13.84
C GLY A 332 -22.57 21.64 12.58
N GLU A 333 -21.66 22.46 12.05
CA GLU A 333 -21.86 23.20 10.80
C GLU A 333 -22.23 22.29 9.64
N LEU A 334 -21.53 21.16 9.49
CA LEU A 334 -21.79 20.18 8.43
C LEU A 334 -23.23 19.65 8.51
N VAL A 335 -23.70 19.24 9.69
CA VAL A 335 -25.06 18.70 9.85
C VAL A 335 -26.16 19.77 9.90
N GLU A 336 -25.82 21.03 10.18
CA GLU A 336 -26.74 22.17 10.04
C GLU A 336 -26.94 22.54 8.56
N ARG A 337 -25.87 22.51 7.77
CA ARG A 337 -25.90 22.87 6.34
C ARG A 337 -26.51 21.79 5.46
N TYR A 338 -26.31 20.52 5.80
CA TYR A 338 -26.67 19.40 4.96
C TYR A 338 -27.60 18.42 5.69
N GLN A 339 -28.61 17.92 4.97
CA GLN A 339 -29.52 16.90 5.50
C GLN A 339 -28.88 15.51 5.42
N PHE A 340 -28.67 14.89 6.59
CA PHE A 340 -28.14 13.53 6.75
C PHE A 340 -29.23 12.54 7.17
N ASP A 341 -30.12 12.17 6.24
CA ASP A 341 -31.31 11.35 6.54
C ASP A 341 -30.97 9.90 6.89
N ALA A 342 -29.87 9.39 6.34
CA ALA A 342 -29.43 8.02 6.52
C ALA A 342 -28.46 7.84 7.71
N LEU A 343 -27.86 8.92 8.23
CA LEU A 343 -26.83 8.83 9.26
C LEU A 343 -27.41 8.29 10.56
N ARG A 344 -26.77 7.29 11.14
CA ARG A 344 -27.17 6.61 12.39
C ARG A 344 -26.04 6.53 13.40
N LEU A 345 -24.80 6.45 12.93
CA LEU A 345 -23.63 6.28 13.78
C LEU A 345 -22.52 7.26 13.39
N VAL A 346 -21.98 7.95 14.38
CA VAL A 346 -20.71 8.68 14.29
C VAL A 346 -19.76 8.09 15.33
N GLU A 347 -18.69 7.45 14.86
CA GLU A 347 -17.64 6.89 15.69
C GLU A 347 -16.43 7.83 15.68
N LEU A 348 -15.99 8.25 16.86
CA LEU A 348 -14.70 8.90 17.06
C LEU A 348 -13.65 7.81 17.30
N TYR A 349 -12.91 7.46 16.25
CA TYR A 349 -11.87 6.44 16.27
C TYR A 349 -10.55 7.05 16.75
N ARG A 350 -10.00 6.53 17.85
CA ARG A 350 -8.74 7.02 18.44
C ARG A 350 -7.68 5.92 18.41
N ILE A 351 -6.54 6.24 17.83
CA ILE A 351 -5.39 5.34 17.74
C ILE A 351 -4.79 5.12 19.14
N SER A 352 -4.54 6.22 19.85
CA SER A 352 -3.88 6.24 21.15
C SER A 352 -4.79 5.74 22.29
N LYS A 353 -4.19 5.09 23.29
CA LYS A 353 -4.90 4.72 24.53
C LYS A 353 -5.17 5.97 25.36
N HIS A 354 -6.31 6.00 26.05
CA HIS A 354 -6.77 7.18 26.77
C HIS A 354 -5.92 7.65 27.94
N GLY A 355 -5.00 6.84 28.48
CA GLY A 355 -4.10 7.23 29.56
C GLY A 355 -4.73 8.20 30.59
N ARG A 356 -4.07 9.34 30.81
CA ARG A 356 -4.55 10.44 31.67
C ARG A 356 -5.58 11.36 31.00
N SER A 357 -5.94 11.10 29.76
CA SER A 357 -6.72 11.98 28.89
C SER A 357 -8.17 11.51 28.68
N TYR A 358 -8.67 10.58 29.50
CA TYR A 358 -10.06 10.11 29.45
C TYR A 358 -11.07 11.27 29.62
N GLN A 359 -10.82 12.19 30.56
CA GLN A 359 -11.69 13.34 30.77
C GLN A 359 -11.78 14.23 29.53
N LYS A 360 -10.67 14.45 28.82
CA LYS A 360 -10.67 15.20 27.56
C LYS A 360 -11.48 14.50 26.47
N CYS A 361 -11.37 13.17 26.40
CA CYS A 361 -12.18 12.39 25.47
C CYS A 361 -13.67 12.59 25.75
N GLN A 362 -14.08 12.49 27.00
CA GLN A 362 -15.48 12.67 27.42
C GLN A 362 -15.99 14.08 27.10
N VAL A 363 -15.20 15.12 27.39
CA VAL A 363 -15.56 16.51 27.06
C VAL A 363 -15.76 16.68 25.56
N GLN A 364 -14.82 16.21 24.73
CA GLN A 364 -14.94 16.30 23.27
C GLN A 364 -16.13 15.47 22.75
N LEU A 365 -16.30 14.24 23.24
CA LEU A 365 -17.41 13.35 22.84
C LEU A 365 -18.77 13.97 23.18
N GLN A 366 -18.91 14.56 24.37
CA GLN A 366 -20.12 15.30 24.77
C GLN A 366 -20.35 16.53 23.89
N ALA A 367 -19.30 17.27 23.53
CA ALA A 367 -19.40 18.41 22.63
C ALA A 367 -19.88 17.98 21.23
N VAL A 368 -19.33 16.90 20.67
CA VAL A 368 -19.78 16.34 19.37
C VAL A 368 -21.24 15.85 19.47
N ARG A 369 -21.60 15.14 20.54
CA ARG A 369 -22.99 14.71 20.80
C ARG A 369 -23.95 15.89 20.80
N LYS A 370 -23.60 16.97 21.51
CA LYS A 370 -24.42 18.19 21.58
C LYS A 370 -24.56 18.86 20.21
N ALA A 371 -23.48 18.98 19.46
CA ALA A 371 -23.48 19.59 18.13
C ALA A 371 -24.34 18.79 17.15
N ILE A 372 -24.22 17.46 17.12
CA ILE A 372 -25.01 16.60 16.23
C ILE A 372 -26.48 16.55 16.64
N ALA A 373 -26.76 16.46 17.96
CA ALA A 373 -28.13 16.39 18.47
C ALA A 373 -28.95 17.67 18.18
N LYS A 374 -28.28 18.83 18.07
CA LYS A 374 -28.93 20.10 17.72
C LYS A 374 -29.65 20.04 16.36
N SER A 375 -29.06 19.36 15.37
CA SER A 375 -29.59 19.33 13.99
C SER A 375 -30.27 18.02 13.62
N LEU A 376 -29.75 16.89 14.11
CA LEU A 376 -30.24 15.56 13.74
C LEU A 376 -31.08 14.90 14.85
N GLY A 377 -31.20 15.50 16.03
CA GLY A 377 -31.89 14.92 17.18
C GLY A 377 -31.18 13.71 17.77
N THR A 378 -31.91 12.88 18.51
CA THR A 378 -31.37 11.69 19.21
C THR A 378 -31.22 10.45 18.32
N ARG A 379 -31.52 10.57 17.02
CA ARG A 379 -31.47 9.43 16.07
C ARG A 379 -30.06 8.98 15.71
N VAL A 380 -29.06 9.84 15.94
CA VAL A 380 -27.66 9.57 15.64
C VAL A 380 -26.92 9.24 16.93
N VAL A 381 -26.37 8.05 16.99
CA VAL A 381 -25.51 7.60 18.08
C VAL A 381 -24.09 8.11 17.83
N VAL A 382 -23.50 8.78 18.81
CA VAL A 382 -22.10 9.20 18.77
C VAL A 382 -21.33 8.45 19.84
N ILE A 383 -20.30 7.70 19.46
CA ILE A 383 -19.49 6.86 20.35
C ILE A 383 -18.00 7.14 20.16
N CYS A 384 -17.18 6.74 21.12
CA CYS A 384 -15.75 6.65 20.93
C CYS A 384 -15.32 5.18 21.03
N ASN A 385 -14.54 4.69 20.05
CA ASN A 385 -14.11 3.28 20.00
C ASN A 385 -13.28 2.82 21.22
N ARG A 386 -12.82 3.75 22.05
CA ARG A 386 -12.00 3.50 23.24
C ARG A 386 -12.74 3.75 24.56
N CYS A 387 -13.80 4.57 24.58
CA CYS A 387 -14.57 4.86 25.80
C CYS A 387 -15.91 4.11 25.88
N GLY A 388 -16.43 3.60 24.76
CA GLY A 388 -17.87 3.34 24.61
C GLY A 388 -18.63 4.64 24.36
#